data_AF-A0A929CD24-F1
#
_entry.id   AF-A0A929CD24-F1
#
_cell.length_a   1.000
_cell.length_b   1.000
_cell.length_c   1.000
_cell.angle_alpha   90.00
_cell.angle_beta   90.00
_cell.angle_gamma   90.00
#
_symmetry.space_group_name_H-M   'P 1'
#
loop_
_entity.id
_entity.type
_entity.pdbx_description
1 polymer ?
#
loop_
_entity_poly.entity_id
_entity_poly.type
_entity_poly.pdbx_seq_one_letter_code
_entity_poly.pdbx_strand_id
1 'polypeptide(L)' 'KGEKKSEKEEKDKHFHRIERCCGSFQRVIGLPVSVDQEKIKANYTKGVLDIRLPKNPEAKPREIPIKVG' A
#
# COMPACT_ATOMS: atom_id res chain seq x y z
N LYS A 1 -2.81 10.22 -3.84
CA LYS A 1 -3.08 10.81 -2.51
C LYS A 1 -4.38 10.21 -1.99
N GLY A 2 -4.42 9.75 -0.74
CA GLY A 2 -5.64 9.23 -0.12
C GLY A 2 -6.21 10.25 0.86
N GLU A 3 -7.48 10.12 1.21
CA GLU A 3 -8.12 10.97 2.22
C GLU A 3 -8.97 10.10 3.14
N LYS A 4 -8.81 10.31 4.45
CA LYS A 4 -9.71 9.76 5.47
C LYS A 4 -10.61 10.89 5.94
N LYS A 5 -11.84 10.92 5.44
CA LYS A 5 -12.84 11.92 5.86
C LYS A 5 -13.25 11.64 7.31
N SER A 6 -13.36 12.71 8.10
CA SER A 6 -14.07 12.63 9.37
C SER A 6 -15.57 12.62 9.10
N GLU A 7 -16.34 11.83 9.86
CA GLU A 7 -17.81 11.90 9.87
C GLU A 7 -18.34 13.28 10.34
N LYS A 8 -17.45 14.15 10.84
CA LYS A 8 -17.73 15.49 11.37
C LYS A 8 -17.82 16.59 10.29
N GLU A 9 -18.78 16.49 9.39
CA GLU A 9 -19.34 17.70 8.75
C GLU A 9 -20.59 18.21 9.49
N GLU A 10 -20.96 17.63 10.63
CA GLU A 10 -22.00 18.18 11.52
C GLU A 10 -21.39 19.24 12.46
N LYS A 11 -21.60 20.51 12.10
CA LYS A 11 -21.08 21.69 12.79
C LYS A 11 -21.62 21.90 14.23
N ASP A 12 -22.58 21.08 14.68
CA ASP A 12 -23.36 21.30 15.91
C ASP A 12 -23.21 20.22 17.00
N LYS A 13 -22.21 19.33 16.92
CA LYS A 13 -21.95 18.34 17.99
C LYS A 13 -20.80 18.76 18.90
N HIS A 14 -21.07 18.85 20.20
CA HIS A 14 -20.04 19.02 21.23
C HIS A 14 -19.33 17.69 21.47
N PHE A 15 -18.02 17.64 21.22
CA PHE A 15 -17.22 16.43 21.44
C PHE A 15 -16.40 16.59 22.71
N HIS A 16 -16.53 15.63 23.64
CA HIS A 16 -15.65 15.56 24.81
C HIS A 16 -14.22 15.20 24.43
N ARG A 17 -14.01 14.38 23.37
CA ARG A 17 -12.68 13.99 22.90
C ARG A 17 -12.65 13.57 21.43
N ILE A 18 -11.49 13.75 20.79
CA ILE A 18 -11.18 13.27 19.43
C ILE A 18 -9.83 12.56 19.48
N GLU A 19 -9.81 11.28 19.12
CA GLU A 19 -8.58 10.47 19.15
C GLU A 19 -8.16 9.99 17.74
N ARG A 20 -9.10 10.00 16.79
CA ARG A 20 -8.87 9.49 15.43
C ARG A 20 -8.37 10.60 14.53
N CYS A 21 -7.17 10.44 13.98
CA CYS A 21 -6.69 11.32 12.91
C CYS A 21 -7.53 11.15 11.64
N CYS A 22 -7.85 12.27 11.00
CA CYS A 22 -8.55 12.40 9.72
C CYS A 22 -7.79 13.39 8.83
N GLY A 23 -8.04 13.35 7.53
CA GLY A 23 -7.39 14.20 6.54
C GLY A 23 -6.69 13.44 5.42
N SER A 24 -5.98 14.20 4.60
CA SER A 24 -5.23 13.69 3.45
C SER A 24 -3.94 13.00 3.88
N PHE A 25 -3.55 11.95 3.15
CA PHE A 25 -2.30 11.24 3.34
C PHE A 25 -1.65 10.83 2.02
N GLN A 26 -0.33 10.76 2.05
CA GLN A 26 0.50 10.22 0.99
C GLN A 26 1.61 9.40 1.61
N ARG A 27 1.86 8.21 1.06
CA ARG A 27 3.00 7.37 1.42
C ARG A 27 3.78 7.04 0.16
N VAL A 28 5.10 7.02 0.29
CA VAL A 28 6.02 6.60 -0.75
C VAL A 28 6.87 5.49 -0.13
N ILE A 29 6.91 4.34 -0.80
CA ILE A 29 7.64 3.16 -0.33
C ILE A 29 8.59 2.76 -1.45
N GLY A 30 9.90 2.79 -1.18
CA GLY A 30 10.90 2.28 -2.10
C GLY A 30 10.83 0.75 -2.16
N LEU A 31 10.83 0.18 -3.37
CA LEU A 31 10.83 -1.26 -3.56
C LEU A 31 12.26 -1.76 -3.80
N PRO A 32 12.65 -2.91 -3.23
CA PRO A 32 14.00 -3.45 -3.40
C PRO A 32 14.23 -4.10 -4.78
N VAL A 33 13.16 -4.30 -5.56
CA VAL A 33 13.19 -4.95 -6.86
C VAL A 33 12.21 -4.30 -7.84
N SER A 34 12.48 -4.43 -9.13
CA SER A 34 11.58 -4.01 -10.20
C SER A 34 10.30 -4.86 -10.23
N VAL A 35 9.17 -4.21 -10.47
CA VAL A 35 7.83 -4.81 -10.50
C VAL A 35 7.16 -4.62 -11.86
N ASP A 36 6.28 -5.55 -12.21
CA ASP A 36 5.48 -5.51 -13.44
C ASP A 36 4.29 -4.58 -13.20
N GLN A 37 4.38 -3.37 -13.76
CA GLN A 37 3.40 -2.31 -13.53
C GLN A 37 2.02 -2.64 -14.10
N GLU A 38 1.97 -3.41 -15.19
CA GLU A 38 0.71 -3.77 -15.86
C GLU A 38 -0.11 -4.79 -15.05
N LYS A 39 0.55 -5.52 -14.14
CA LYS A 39 -0.08 -6.58 -13.34
C LYS A 39 -0.29 -6.22 -11.87
N ILE A 40 -0.14 -4.94 -11.50
CA ILE A 40 -0.44 -4.47 -10.16
C ILE A 40 -1.94 -4.65 -9.86
N LYS A 41 -2.25 -5.20 -8.68
CA LYS A 41 -3.63 -5.35 -8.21
C LYS A 41 -3.80 -4.70 -6.84
N ALA A 42 -4.93 -4.06 -6.61
CA ALA A 42 -5.27 -3.47 -5.32
C ALA A 42 -6.67 -3.91 -4.89
N ASN A 43 -6.83 -4.27 -3.61
CA ASN A 43 -8.11 -4.61 -3.00
C ASN A 43 -8.27 -3.82 -1.71
N TYR A 44 -9.46 -3.29 -1.46
CA TYR A 44 -9.78 -2.59 -0.22
C TYR A 44 -10.90 -3.32 0.51
N THR A 45 -10.65 -3.79 1.73
CA THR A 45 -11.62 -4.58 2.48
C THR A 45 -11.50 -4.26 3.97
N LYS A 46 -12.63 -3.93 4.60
CA LYS A 46 -12.74 -3.66 6.05
C LYS A 46 -11.70 -2.64 6.57
N GLY A 47 -11.41 -1.60 5.80
CA GLY A 47 -10.48 -0.54 6.22
C GLY A 47 -9.01 -0.78 5.88
N VAL A 48 -8.68 -1.89 5.22
CA VAL A 48 -7.30 -2.27 4.84
C VAL A 48 -7.17 -2.25 3.31
N LEU A 49 -6.12 -1.58 2.82
CA LEU A 49 -5.74 -1.57 1.41
C LEU A 49 -4.61 -2.57 1.18
N ASP A 50 -4.91 -3.64 0.46
CA ASP A 50 -3.95 -4.67 0.06
C ASP A 50 -3.49 -4.41 -1.38
N ILE A 51 -2.19 -4.22 -1.59
CA ILE A 51 -1.59 -3.99 -2.90
C ILE A 51 -0.66 -5.15 -3.23
N ARG A 52 -0.94 -5.87 -4.32
CA ARG A 52 -0.10 -6.95 -4.84
C ARG A 52 0.74 -6.43 -6.01
N LEU A 53 2.05 -6.50 -5.85
CA LEU A 53 3.05 -6.02 -6.80
C LEU A 53 3.86 -7.22 -7.33
N PRO A 54 3.53 -7.77 -8.51
CA PRO A 54 4.29 -8.88 -9.09
C PRO A 54 5.71 -8.43 -9.44
N LYS A 55 6.72 -9.22 -9.06
CA LYS A 55 8.11 -8.96 -9.46
C LYS A 55 8.27 -9.15 -10.97
N ASN A 56 9.13 -8.37 -11.59
CA ASN A 56 9.53 -8.62 -12.98
C ASN A 56 10.19 -10.00 -13.11
N PRO A 57 9.97 -10.71 -14.23
CA PRO A 57 10.59 -12.01 -14.47
C PRO A 57 12.13 -11.94 -14.45
N GLU A 58 12.71 -10.83 -14.91
CA GLU A 58 14.16 -10.57 -14.86
C GLU A 58 14.71 -10.40 -13.44
N ALA A 59 13.85 -10.04 -12.47
CA ALA A 59 14.23 -9.88 -11.07
C ALA A 59 14.19 -11.22 -10.30
N LYS A 60 13.90 -12.35 -10.97
CA LYS A 60 13.99 -13.68 -10.35
C LYS A 60 15.46 -14.11 -10.25
N PRO A 61 15.93 -14.55 -9.07
CA PRO A 61 17.27 -15.10 -8.93
C PRO A 61 17.41 -16.31 -9.85
N ARG A 62 18.52 -16.35 -10.61
CA ARG A 62 18.86 -17.50 -11.46
C ARG A 62 19.51 -18.58 -10.60
N GLU A 63 19.08 -19.82 -10.77
CA GLU A 63 19.81 -20.97 -10.22
C GLU A 63 21.12 -21.13 -11.00
N ILE A 64 22.24 -21.18 -10.28
CA ILE A 64 23.57 -21.39 -10.86
C ILE A 64 24.00 -22.81 -10.49
N PRO A 65 23.99 -23.77 -11.44
CA PRO A 65 24.46 -25.12 -11.16
C PRO A 65 25.97 -25.13 -10.96
N ILE A 66 26.43 -25.69 -9.84
CA ILE A 66 27.86 -25.89 -9.57
C ILE A 66 28.28 -27.21 -10.21
N LYS A 67 29.21 -27.17 -11.18
CA LYS A 67 29.88 -28.37 -11.68
C LYS A 67 31.04 -28.72 -10.75
N VAL A 68 30.95 -29.86 -10.09
CA VAL A 68 32.08 -30.52 -9.43
C VAL A 68 32.86 -31.30 -10.48
N GLY A 69 34.16 -31.01 -10.59
CA GLY A 69 35.13 -31.77 -11.38
C GLY A 69 35.92 -32.72 -10.52
#